data_AF-A0A0D8X8I9-F1
#
_entry.id   AF-A0A0D8X8I9-F1
#
_cell.length_a   1.000
_cell.length_b   1.000
_cell.length_c   1.000
_cell.angle_alpha   90.00
_cell.angle_beta   90.00
_cell.angle_gamma   90.00
#
_symmetry.space_group_name_H-M   'P 1'
#
loop_
_entity.id
_entity.type
_entity.pdbx_description
1 polymer ?
#
loop_
_entity_poly.entity_id
_entity_poly.type
_entity_poly.pdbx_seq_one_letter_code
_entity_poly.pdbx_strand_id
1 'polypeptide(L)'
;MDNLLPAARPFLLTVYKNKEEADIAWEIMVSSRIYGLAFGCFMSVLLPTRHNRKFPMILGCVLDLIGILLTLLTVYVRMGMAAATIGRFVNGCGQGIAQTAGSVMMSELPPQKRGIALATLTVWACLGELGGMVFSLKELLGRPTTWHIAMCLPLLLLIPALCILVQVSEPTRDIISLEEDGQATALMLSYKV
;
A
#
# COMPACT_ATOMS: atom_id res chain seq x y z
N MET A 1 0.86 12.98 -0.50
CA MET A 1 0.89 13.47 0.90
C MET A 1 1.89 14.61 1.09
N ASP A 2 2.41 15.12 -0.01
CA ASP A 2 3.58 16.01 -0.01
C ASP A 2 3.15 17.46 0.29
N ASN A 3 1.85 17.72 0.09
CA ASN A 3 1.14 18.93 0.49
C ASN A 3 0.88 19.06 2.00
N LEU A 4 1.30 18.09 2.83
CA LEU A 4 1.20 18.20 4.29
C LEU A 4 2.35 19.00 4.92
N LEU A 5 3.41 19.34 4.17
CA LEU A 5 4.54 20.12 4.72
C LEU A 5 4.08 21.40 5.44
N PRO A 6 3.16 22.23 4.88
CA PRO A 6 2.67 23.43 5.58
C PRO A 6 1.91 23.11 6.88
N ALA A 7 1.25 21.95 6.95
CA ALA A 7 0.49 21.50 8.12
C ALA A 7 1.39 20.94 9.22
N ALA A 8 2.45 20.22 8.82
CA ALA A 8 3.43 19.61 9.72
C ALA A 8 4.54 20.58 10.16
N ARG A 9 4.79 21.66 9.42
CA ARG A 9 5.79 22.70 9.73
C ARG A 9 5.77 23.20 11.18
N PRO A 10 4.63 23.56 11.81
CA PRO A 10 4.62 23.98 13.22
C PRO A 10 5.09 22.88 14.18
N PHE A 11 4.84 21.60 13.89
CA PHE A 11 5.37 20.49 14.67
C PHE A 11 6.88 20.34 14.45
N LEU A 12 7.33 20.37 13.19
CA LEU A 12 8.76 20.25 12.85
C LEU A 12 9.61 21.34 13.49
N LEU A 13 9.09 22.57 13.62
CA LEU A 13 9.78 23.68 14.29
C LEU A 13 9.88 23.53 15.81
N THR A 14 9.14 22.59 16.42
CA THR A 14 9.35 22.23 17.84
C THR A 14 10.52 21.24 18.02
N VAL A 15 10.85 20.50 16.96
CA VAL A 15 11.92 19.49 16.95
C VAL A 15 13.22 20.05 16.37
N TYR A 16 13.13 20.84 15.30
CA TYR A 16 14.26 21.50 14.64
C TYR A 16 14.22 23.00 14.90
N LYS A 17 15.37 23.57 15.28
CA LYS A 17 15.48 25.01 15.53
C LYS A 17 15.48 25.83 14.24
N ASN A 18 15.92 25.24 13.13
CA ASN A 18 16.06 25.89 11.84
C ASN A 18 14.98 25.40 10.86
N LYS A 19 14.41 26.36 10.12
CA LYS A 19 13.38 26.11 9.10
C LYS A 19 13.89 25.23 7.95
N GLU A 20 15.14 25.45 7.54
CA GLU A 20 15.79 24.71 6.45
C GLU A 20 16.02 23.25 6.81
N GLU A 21 16.49 22.96 8.02
CA GLU A 21 16.69 21.59 8.52
C GLU A 21 15.36 20.81 8.60
N ALA A 22 14.28 21.47 9.03
CA ALA A 22 12.94 20.90 9.06
C ALA A 22 12.43 20.55 7.65
N ASP A 23 12.62 21.44 6.68
CA ASP A 23 12.17 21.25 5.30
C ASP A 23 12.97 20.10 4.64
N ILE A 24 14.31 20.07 4.83
CA ILE A 24 15.16 18.97 4.33
C ILE A 24 14.76 17.63 4.94
N ALA A 25 14.53 17.56 6.26
CA ALA A 25 14.13 16.33 6.93
C ALA A 25 12.77 15.80 6.40
N TRP A 26 11.83 16.71 6.11
CA TRP A 26 10.56 16.34 5.51
C TRP A 26 10.70 15.86 4.06
N GLU A 27 11.52 16.54 3.25
CA GLU A 27 11.79 16.14 1.86
C GLU A 27 12.45 14.75 1.78
N ILE A 28 13.40 14.46 2.68
CA ILE A 28 14.01 13.13 2.81
C ILE A 28 12.94 12.10 3.19
N MET A 29 12.08 12.41 4.15
CA MET A 29 10.99 11.53 4.56
C MET A 29 10.02 11.25 3.40
N VAL A 30 9.64 12.27 2.63
CA VAL A 30 8.74 12.12 1.48
C VAL A 30 9.39 11.30 0.36
N SER A 31 10.62 11.62 -0.02
CA SER A 31 11.34 10.94 -1.09
C SER A 31 11.66 9.48 -0.76
N SER A 32 11.90 9.15 0.52
CA SER A 32 12.13 7.78 0.98
C SER A 32 11.02 6.81 0.58
N ARG A 33 9.77 7.28 0.47
CA ARG A 33 8.64 6.45 0.02
C ARG A 33 8.81 5.98 -1.43
N ILE A 34 9.28 6.85 -2.32
CA ILE A 34 9.46 6.52 -3.75
C ILE A 34 10.61 5.53 -3.91
N TYR A 35 11.70 5.73 -3.17
CA TYR A 35 12.82 4.77 -3.14
C TYR A 35 12.38 3.40 -2.60
N GLY A 36 11.57 3.38 -1.53
CA GLY A 36 10.99 2.16 -1.00
C GLY A 36 10.09 1.46 -2.02
N LEU A 37 9.24 2.21 -2.72
CA LEU A 37 8.37 1.66 -3.77
C LEU A 37 9.17 1.01 -4.91
N ALA A 38 10.19 1.69 -5.43
CA ALA A 38 11.08 1.12 -6.44
C ALA A 38 11.75 -0.16 -5.93
N PHE A 39 12.29 -0.15 -4.72
CA PHE A 39 12.92 -1.32 -4.10
C PHE A 39 11.95 -2.48 -3.92
N GLY A 40 10.73 -2.22 -3.44
CA GLY A 40 9.67 -3.21 -3.29
C GLY A 40 9.28 -3.87 -4.62
N CYS A 41 9.20 -3.10 -5.70
CA CYS A 41 8.95 -3.62 -7.05
C CYS A 41 10.06 -4.56 -7.53
N PHE A 42 11.33 -4.27 -7.24
CA PHE A 42 12.43 -5.20 -7.57
C PHE A 42 12.39 -6.46 -6.71
N MET A 43 12.12 -6.32 -5.41
CA MET A 43 12.05 -7.46 -4.49
C MET A 43 10.93 -8.43 -4.88
N SER A 44 9.76 -7.94 -5.31
CA SER A 44 8.64 -8.82 -5.68
C SER A 44 8.93 -9.72 -6.87
N VAL A 45 9.78 -9.29 -7.81
CA VAL A 45 10.22 -10.12 -8.94
C VAL A 45 11.05 -11.31 -8.46
N LEU A 46 11.80 -11.13 -7.36
CA LEU A 46 12.62 -12.18 -6.76
C LEU A 46 11.80 -13.14 -5.88
N LEU A 47 10.56 -12.77 -5.51
CA LEU A 47 9.72 -13.61 -4.67
C LEU A 47 9.18 -14.83 -5.46
N PRO A 48 9.34 -16.05 -4.94
CA PRO A 48 8.84 -17.26 -5.61
C PRO A 48 7.30 -17.31 -5.58
N THR A 49 6.67 -16.91 -6.68
CA THR A 49 5.20 -16.96 -6.91
C THR A 49 4.66 -18.35 -7.21
N ARG A 50 5.52 -19.39 -7.17
CA ARG A 50 5.21 -20.75 -7.64
C ARG A 50 4.26 -21.53 -6.72
N HIS A 51 4.22 -21.23 -5.42
CA HIS A 51 3.50 -22.08 -4.44
C HIS A 51 2.32 -21.39 -3.75
N ASN A 52 2.35 -20.06 -3.53
CA ASN A 52 1.26 -19.29 -2.92
C ASN A 52 1.24 -17.89 -3.54
N ARG A 53 0.25 -17.59 -4.39
CA ARG A 53 0.22 -16.32 -5.15
C ARG A 53 -0.22 -15.13 -4.30
N LYS A 54 -0.93 -15.38 -3.20
CA LYS A 54 -1.29 -14.37 -2.21
C LYS A 54 -0.17 -14.02 -1.26
N PHE A 55 0.86 -14.87 -1.12
CA PHE A 55 1.93 -14.62 -0.17
C PHE A 55 2.65 -13.28 -0.39
N PRO A 56 3.08 -12.92 -1.62
CA PRO A 56 3.68 -11.61 -1.87
C PRO A 56 2.70 -10.46 -1.57
N MET A 57 1.42 -10.61 -1.90
CA MET A 57 0.40 -9.60 -1.65
C MET A 57 0.18 -9.37 -0.15
N ILE A 58 0.05 -10.45 0.64
CA ILE A 58 -0.10 -10.39 2.10
C ILE A 58 1.16 -9.79 2.73
N LEU A 59 2.35 -10.20 2.29
CA LEU A 59 3.61 -9.63 2.74
C LEU A 59 3.66 -8.12 2.48
N GLY A 60 3.25 -7.68 1.28
CA GLY A 60 3.13 -6.27 0.93
C GLY A 60 2.22 -5.50 1.89
N CYS A 61 1.03 -6.01 2.16
CA CYS A 61 0.08 -5.39 3.09
C CYS A 61 0.60 -5.38 4.55
N VAL A 62 1.30 -6.42 5.00
CA VAL A 62 1.91 -6.47 6.35
C VAL A 62 3.03 -5.44 6.47
N LEU A 63 3.89 -5.32 5.46
CA LEU A 63 4.93 -4.29 5.43
C LEU A 63 4.32 -2.88 5.38
N ASP A 64 3.25 -2.68 4.62
CA ASP A 64 2.51 -1.42 4.57
C ASP A 64 1.96 -1.04 5.96
N LEU A 65 1.35 -2.00 6.67
CA LEU A 65 0.86 -1.85 8.04
C LEU A 65 1.99 -1.47 9.02
N ILE A 66 3.10 -2.21 8.99
CA ILE A 66 4.28 -1.94 9.83
C ILE A 66 4.81 -0.52 9.55
N GLY A 67 4.92 -0.14 8.28
CA GLY A 67 5.39 1.19 7.86
C GLY A 67 4.49 2.32 8.37
N ILE A 68 3.16 2.15 8.35
CA ILE A 68 2.20 3.12 8.90
C ILE A 68 2.36 3.23 10.41
N LEU A 69 2.47 2.11 11.13
CA LEU A 69 2.67 2.09 12.58
C LEU A 69 3.98 2.79 13.00
N LEU A 70 5.08 2.54 12.27
CA LEU A 70 6.34 3.27 12.48
C LEU A 70 6.20 4.77 12.18
N THR A 71 5.40 5.13 11.18
CA THR A 71 5.11 6.54 10.84
C THR A 71 4.21 7.21 11.88
N LEU A 72 3.40 6.46 12.64
CA LEU A 72 2.62 6.98 13.77
C LEU A 72 3.44 7.15 15.05
N LEU A 73 4.49 6.33 15.25
CA LEU A 73 5.44 6.48 16.36
C LEU A 73 6.19 7.81 16.35
N THR A 74 6.21 8.50 15.21
CA THR A 74 6.82 9.82 14.99
C THR A 74 6.25 10.90 15.92
N VAL A 75 4.99 10.73 16.34
CA VAL A 75 4.25 11.66 17.20
C VAL A 75 4.71 11.57 18.66
N TYR A 76 5.23 10.40 19.06
CA TYR A 76 5.52 10.10 20.46
C TYR A 76 7.03 10.13 20.80
N VAL A 77 7.91 10.01 19.80
CA VAL A 77 9.35 9.82 20.03
C VAL A 77 10.16 11.05 19.61
N ARG A 78 11.13 11.46 20.43
CA ARG A 78 12.04 12.60 20.16
C ARG A 78 12.97 12.38 18.95
N MET A 79 13.23 11.11 18.61
CA MET A 79 13.85 10.62 17.36
C MET A 79 12.81 10.35 16.24
N GLY A 80 11.62 10.92 16.36
CA GLY A 80 10.45 10.57 15.55
C GLY A 80 10.67 10.71 14.04
N MET A 81 11.48 11.66 13.57
CA MET A 81 11.70 11.87 12.13
C MET A 81 12.50 10.75 11.45
N ALA A 82 13.45 10.14 12.16
CA ALA A 82 14.18 8.99 11.63
C ALA A 82 13.25 7.77 11.52
N ALA A 83 12.45 7.52 12.56
CA ALA A 83 11.42 6.48 12.55
C ALA A 83 10.36 6.73 11.46
N ALA A 84 10.00 8.00 11.20
CA ALA A 84 9.09 8.41 10.13
C ALA A 84 9.64 8.02 8.77
N THR A 85 10.91 8.32 8.54
CA THR A 85 11.60 8.09 7.27
C THR A 85 11.71 6.59 7.02
N ILE A 86 12.10 5.80 8.02
CA ILE A 86 12.13 4.33 7.92
C ILE A 86 10.72 3.79 7.70
N GLY A 87 9.72 4.28 8.43
CA GLY A 87 8.32 3.89 8.26
C GLY A 87 7.81 4.14 6.85
N ARG A 88 8.12 5.31 6.27
CA ARG A 88 7.77 5.67 4.89
C ARG A 88 8.50 4.81 3.85
N PHE A 89 9.76 4.48 4.09
CA PHE A 89 10.50 3.56 3.23
C PHE A 89 9.87 2.15 3.25
N VAL A 90 9.62 1.59 4.43
CA VAL A 90 8.99 0.26 4.60
C VAL A 90 7.58 0.22 4.01
N ASN A 91 6.80 1.28 4.23
CA ASN A 91 5.49 1.48 3.62
C ASN A 91 5.57 1.47 2.08
N GLY A 92 6.53 2.21 1.52
CA GLY A 92 6.83 2.20 0.08
C GLY A 92 7.16 0.79 -0.43
N CYS A 93 8.03 0.05 0.27
CA CYS A 93 8.37 -1.33 -0.10
C CYS A 93 7.13 -2.24 -0.13
N GLY A 94 6.26 -2.14 0.87
CA GLY A 94 5.01 -2.88 0.92
C GLY A 94 4.10 -2.58 -0.28
N GLN A 95 3.95 -1.31 -0.62
CA GLN A 95 3.16 -0.86 -1.78
C GLN A 95 3.73 -1.37 -3.11
N GLY A 96 5.05 -1.30 -3.29
CA GLY A 96 5.71 -1.81 -4.50
C GLY A 96 5.51 -3.32 -4.67
N ILE A 97 5.60 -4.09 -3.58
CA ILE A 97 5.34 -5.54 -3.61
C ILE A 97 3.87 -5.82 -3.92
N ALA A 98 2.94 -5.14 -3.26
CA ALA A 98 1.51 -5.33 -3.48
C ALA A 98 1.08 -4.95 -4.91
N GLN A 99 1.60 -3.86 -5.46
CA GLN A 99 1.28 -3.40 -6.81
C GLN A 99 1.74 -4.38 -7.89
N THR A 100 2.97 -4.88 -7.76
CA THR A 100 3.53 -5.85 -8.70
C THR A 100 2.85 -7.22 -8.56
N ALA A 101 2.67 -7.72 -7.35
CA ALA A 101 1.95 -8.98 -7.11
C ALA A 101 0.50 -8.93 -7.60
N GLY A 102 -0.21 -7.82 -7.35
CA GLY A 102 -1.57 -7.60 -7.83
C GLY A 102 -1.64 -7.58 -9.36
N SER A 103 -0.68 -6.91 -10.02
CA SER A 103 -0.60 -6.89 -11.49
C SER A 103 -0.35 -8.27 -12.08
N VAL A 104 0.53 -9.07 -11.45
CA VAL A 104 0.79 -10.45 -11.86
C VAL A 104 -0.46 -11.31 -11.71
N MET A 105 -1.18 -11.21 -10.59
CA MET A 105 -2.42 -11.97 -10.38
C MET A 105 -3.51 -11.60 -11.41
N MET A 106 -3.65 -10.31 -11.74
CA MET A 106 -4.61 -9.88 -12.78
C MET A 106 -4.17 -10.29 -14.20
N SER A 107 -2.87 -10.49 -14.43
CA SER A 107 -2.34 -10.90 -15.73
C SER A 107 -2.70 -12.34 -16.12
N GLU A 108 -3.08 -13.17 -15.14
CA GLU A 108 -3.50 -14.56 -15.33
C GLU A 108 -4.98 -14.71 -15.70
N LEU A 109 -5.74 -13.60 -15.70
CA LEU A 109 -7.10 -13.60 -16.19
C LEU A 109 -7.15 -13.85 -17.70
N PRO A 110 -8.26 -14.42 -18.21
CA PRO A 110 -8.43 -14.67 -19.63
C PRO A 110 -8.23 -13.38 -20.45
N PRO A 111 -7.72 -13.49 -21.69
CA PRO A 111 -7.26 -12.34 -22.49
C PRO A 111 -8.35 -11.28 -22.71
N GLN A 112 -9.63 -11.66 -22.72
CA GLN A 112 -10.74 -10.72 -22.85
C GLN A 112 -10.94 -9.83 -21.62
N LYS A 113 -10.59 -10.31 -20.41
CA LYS A 113 -10.81 -9.61 -19.13
C LYS A 113 -9.52 -9.01 -18.55
N ARG A 114 -8.35 -9.48 -18.98
CA ARG A 114 -7.03 -9.02 -18.49
C ARG A 114 -6.82 -7.51 -18.61
N GLY A 115 -7.15 -6.94 -19.77
CA GLY A 115 -6.96 -5.50 -20.03
C GLY A 115 -7.82 -4.63 -19.12
N ILE A 116 -9.09 -5.02 -18.94
CA ILE A 116 -10.03 -4.31 -18.06
C ILE A 116 -9.57 -4.42 -16.61
N ALA A 117 -9.16 -5.60 -16.15
CA ALA A 117 -8.70 -5.80 -14.78
C ALA A 117 -7.46 -4.94 -14.42
N LEU A 118 -6.46 -4.89 -15.30
CA LEU A 118 -5.27 -4.05 -15.10
C LEU A 118 -5.61 -2.55 -15.15
N ALA A 119 -6.53 -2.15 -16.03
CA ALA A 119 -7.00 -0.77 -16.08
C ALA A 119 -7.73 -0.37 -14.80
N THR A 120 -8.64 -1.23 -14.30
CA THR A 120 -9.36 -1.02 -13.04
C THR A 120 -8.40 -0.90 -11.85
N LEU A 121 -7.37 -1.75 -11.78
CA LEU A 121 -6.33 -1.67 -10.75
C LEU A 121 -5.63 -0.31 -10.76
N THR A 122 -5.26 0.18 -11.95
CA THR A 122 -4.59 1.47 -12.11
C THR A 122 -5.50 2.64 -11.72
N VAL A 123 -6.78 2.59 -12.14
CA VAL A 123 -7.78 3.61 -11.77
C VAL A 123 -7.96 3.69 -10.26
N TRP A 124 -8.07 2.55 -9.58
CA TRP A 124 -8.18 2.52 -8.11
C TRP A 124 -6.92 3.06 -7.41
N ALA A 125 -5.74 2.77 -7.94
CA ALA A 125 -4.50 3.35 -7.42
C ALA A 125 -4.49 4.89 -7.54
N CYS A 126 -4.84 5.41 -8.72
CA CYS A 126 -4.95 6.86 -8.93
C CYS A 126 -6.01 7.52 -8.05
N LEU A 127 -7.17 6.88 -7.88
CA LEU A 127 -8.23 7.36 -6.97
C LEU A 127 -7.76 7.37 -5.51
N GLY A 128 -6.98 6.39 -5.08
CA GLY A 128 -6.39 6.36 -3.75
C GLY A 128 -5.40 7.51 -3.53
N GLU A 129 -4.53 7.78 -4.50
CA GLU A 129 -3.61 8.93 -4.44
C GLU A 129 -4.37 10.26 -4.42
N LEU A 130 -5.36 10.43 -5.30
CA LEU A 130 -6.22 11.61 -5.35
C LEU A 130 -6.95 11.81 -4.01
N GLY A 131 -7.54 10.75 -3.46
CA GLY A 131 -8.17 10.78 -2.14
C GLY A 131 -7.19 11.24 -1.06
N GLY A 132 -5.98 10.68 -1.05
CA GLY A 132 -4.91 11.10 -0.13
C GLY A 132 -4.53 12.58 -0.28
N MET A 133 -4.53 13.12 -1.50
CA MET A 133 -4.31 14.56 -1.74
C MET A 133 -5.48 15.42 -1.25
N VAL A 134 -6.72 14.97 -1.47
CA VAL A 134 -7.94 15.67 -1.01
C VAL A 134 -7.98 15.72 0.51
N PHE A 135 -7.78 14.60 1.21
CA PHE A 135 -7.77 14.59 2.67
C PHE A 135 -6.62 15.39 3.28
N SER A 136 -5.51 15.54 2.55
CA SER A 136 -4.36 16.38 2.94
C SER A 136 -4.65 17.90 2.88
N LEU A 137 -5.79 18.33 2.34
CA LEU A 137 -6.12 19.75 2.21
C LEU A 137 -6.32 20.41 3.58
N LYS A 138 -5.92 21.68 3.73
CA LYS A 138 -6.01 22.45 4.98
C LYS A 138 -7.44 22.52 5.54
N GLU A 139 -8.43 22.58 4.66
CA GLU A 139 -9.85 22.63 5.03
C GLU A 139 -10.32 21.34 5.71
N LEU A 140 -9.73 20.20 5.33
CA LEU A 140 -10.05 18.86 5.84
C LEU A 140 -9.09 18.48 6.97
N LEU A 141 -8.09 17.61 6.71
CA LEU A 141 -7.18 17.07 7.74
C LEU A 141 -5.76 17.67 7.66
N GLY A 142 -5.52 18.63 6.77
CA GLY A 142 -4.25 19.34 6.65
C GLY A 142 -4.03 20.43 7.71
N ARG A 143 -4.54 20.26 8.93
CA ARG A 143 -4.35 21.21 10.04
C ARG A 143 -3.24 20.76 10.98
N PRO A 144 -2.57 21.67 11.72
CA PRO A 144 -1.50 21.34 12.66
C PRO A 144 -1.90 20.36 13.77
N THR A 145 -3.19 20.25 14.07
CA THR A 145 -3.72 19.36 15.11
C THR A 145 -4.22 18.01 14.56
N THR A 146 -4.52 17.92 13.26
CA THR A 146 -5.15 16.75 12.64
C THR A 146 -4.30 16.04 11.59
N TRP A 147 -3.09 16.54 11.29
CA TRP A 147 -2.21 15.94 10.29
C TRP A 147 -1.85 14.47 10.58
N HIS A 148 -1.77 14.09 11.86
CA HIS A 148 -1.55 12.70 12.28
C HIS A 148 -2.70 11.77 11.86
N ILE A 149 -3.93 12.27 11.88
CA ILE A 149 -5.13 11.52 11.48
C ILE A 149 -5.10 11.30 9.97
N ALA A 150 -4.64 12.29 9.18
CA ALA A 150 -4.44 12.11 7.74
C ALA A 150 -3.45 10.97 7.43
N MET A 151 -2.40 10.83 8.24
CA MET A 151 -1.41 9.74 8.13
C MET A 151 -1.98 8.37 8.52
N CYS A 152 -2.99 8.33 9.39
CA CYS A 152 -3.66 7.10 9.82
C CYS A 152 -4.78 6.66 8.86
N LEU A 153 -5.32 7.57 8.06
CA LEU A 153 -6.43 7.27 7.14
C LEU A 153 -6.21 6.05 6.23
N PRO A 154 -5.01 5.81 5.65
CA PRO A 154 -4.75 4.60 4.87
C PRO A 154 -4.92 3.31 5.67
N LEU A 155 -4.64 3.32 6.98
CA LEU A 155 -4.79 2.16 7.86
C LEU A 155 -6.24 1.68 7.92
N LEU A 156 -7.19 2.62 7.93
CA LEU A 156 -8.63 2.33 7.95
C LEU A 156 -9.08 1.56 6.71
N LEU A 157 -8.47 1.81 5.55
CA LEU A 157 -8.76 1.10 4.30
C LEU A 157 -7.96 -0.20 4.19
N LEU A 158 -6.74 -0.24 4.73
CA LEU A 158 -5.86 -1.40 4.68
C LEU A 158 -6.40 -2.58 5.51
N ILE A 159 -6.95 -2.33 6.70
CA ILE A 159 -7.43 -3.40 7.60
C ILE A 159 -8.57 -4.22 6.96
N PRO A 160 -9.66 -3.61 6.43
CA PRO A 160 -10.69 -4.35 5.71
C PRO A 160 -10.14 -5.07 4.48
N ALA A 161 -9.25 -4.42 3.72
CA ALA A 161 -8.65 -5.03 2.54
C ALA A 161 -7.84 -6.28 2.89
N LEU A 162 -7.05 -6.24 3.97
CA LEU A 162 -6.29 -7.39 4.46
C LEU A 162 -7.22 -8.51 4.95
N CYS A 163 -8.28 -8.18 5.69
CA CYS A 163 -9.28 -9.16 6.13
C CYS A 163 -9.94 -9.88 4.96
N ILE A 164 -10.36 -9.12 3.93
CA ILE A 164 -10.95 -9.70 2.71
C ILE A 164 -9.92 -10.59 2.00
N LEU A 165 -8.67 -10.14 1.87
CA LEU A 165 -7.61 -10.88 1.20
C LEU A 165 -7.31 -12.23 1.87
N VAL A 166 -7.35 -12.28 3.20
CA VAL A 166 -7.17 -13.51 3.99
C VAL A 166 -8.38 -14.43 3.90
N GLN A 167 -9.59 -13.87 3.84
CA GLN A 167 -10.83 -14.66 3.75
C GLN A 167 -11.08 -15.26 2.36
N VAL A 168 -10.63 -14.57 1.30
CA VAL A 168 -10.71 -15.12 -0.05
C VAL A 168 -9.79 -16.33 -0.12
N SER A 169 -10.32 -17.51 -0.44
CA SER A 169 -9.54 -18.72 -0.71
C SER A 169 -8.84 -18.63 -2.07
N GLU A 170 -7.64 -19.17 -2.26
CA GLU A 170 -7.01 -19.17 -3.60
C GLU A 170 -7.84 -20.10 -4.49
N PRO A 171 -8.32 -19.65 -5.67
CA PRO A 171 -8.83 -20.60 -6.64
C PRO A 171 -7.65 -21.48 -7.06
N THR A 172 -7.71 -22.77 -6.71
CA THR A 172 -6.71 -23.77 -7.10
C THR A 172 -6.50 -23.68 -8.61
N ARG A 173 -5.24 -23.63 -9.06
CA ARG A 173 -4.89 -23.53 -10.50
C ARG A 173 -5.64 -24.55 -11.37
N ASP A 174 -5.95 -25.70 -10.80
CA ASP A 174 -6.70 -26.78 -11.45
C ASP A 174 -8.07 -26.31 -11.97
N ILE A 175 -8.76 -25.42 -11.26
CA ILE A 175 -10.12 -24.97 -11.61
C ILE A 175 -10.09 -24.03 -12.82
N ILE A 176 -9.06 -23.20 -12.96
CA ILE A 176 -8.91 -22.24 -14.06
C ILE A 176 -8.51 -22.97 -15.35
N SER A 177 -7.61 -23.96 -15.26
CA SER A 177 -7.32 -24.84 -16.40
C SER A 177 -8.53 -25.70 -16.81
N LEU A 178 -9.34 -26.15 -15.84
CA LEU A 178 -10.55 -26.94 -16.12
C LEU A 178 -11.72 -26.09 -16.67
N GLU A 179 -11.72 -24.78 -16.41
CA GLU A 179 -12.66 -23.83 -17.00
C GLU A 179 -12.30 -23.49 -18.45
N GLU A 180 -11.00 -23.40 -18.78
CA GLU A 180 -10.53 -23.34 -20.18
C GLU A 180 -10.92 -24.59 -20.98
N ASP A 181 -10.96 -25.78 -20.34
CA ASP A 181 -11.40 -27.05 -20.95
C ASP A 181 -12.93 -27.30 -20.89
N GLY A 182 -13.73 -26.35 -20.39
CA GLY A 182 -15.19 -26.45 -20.38
C GLY A 182 -15.79 -27.45 -19.38
N GLN A 183 -15.01 -27.93 -18.39
CA GLN A 183 -15.45 -28.94 -17.40
C GLN A 183 -15.80 -28.36 -16.01
N ALA A 184 -15.74 -27.04 -15.84
CA ALA A 184 -15.89 -26.37 -14.54
C ALA A 184 -17.24 -26.59 -13.82
N THR A 185 -18.31 -26.91 -14.55
CA THR A 185 -19.65 -27.08 -13.94
C THR A 185 -19.80 -28.39 -13.15
N ALA A 186 -18.99 -29.41 -13.44
CA ALA A 186 -19.13 -30.74 -12.80
C ALA A 186 -18.54 -30.79 -11.37
N LEU A 187 -17.47 -30.03 -11.09
CA LEU A 187 -16.79 -30.05 -9.78
C LEU A 187 -17.38 -29.08 -8.75
N MET A 188 -18.07 -28.02 -9.19
CA MET A 188 -18.81 -27.13 -8.28
C MET A 188 -19.99 -27.83 -7.59
N LEU A 189 -20.50 -28.93 -8.17
CA LEU A 189 -21.55 -29.76 -7.57
C LEU A 189 -21.01 -30.81 -6.60
N SER A 190 -19.75 -31.26 -6.76
CA SER A 190 -19.15 -32.26 -5.85
C SER A 190 -18.58 -31.66 -4.57
N TYR A 191 -18.28 -30.37 -4.54
CA TYR A 191 -17.73 -29.69 -3.34
C TYR A 191 -18.80 -29.14 -2.39
N LYS A 192 -20.08 -29.46 -2.63
CA LYS A 192 -21.22 -29.06 -1.80
C LYS A 192 -21.86 -30.24 -1.03
N VAL A 193 -21.06 -31.26 -0.71
CA VAL A 193 -21.43 -32.39 0.17
C VAL A 193 -20.50 -32.42 1.36
#